data_AF-A0A7Z9W0U3-F1
#
_entry.id   AF-A0A7Z9W0U3-F1
#
_cell.length_a   1.000
_cell.length_b   1.000
_cell.length_c   1.000
_cell.angle_alpha   90.00
_cell.angle_beta   90.00
_cell.angle_gamma   90.00
#
_symmetry.space_group_name_H-M   'P 1'
#
loop_
_entity.id
_entity.type
_entity.pdbx_description
1 polymer ?
#
loop_
_entity_poly.entity_id
_entity_poly.type
_entity_poly.pdbx_seq_one_letter_code
_entity_poly.pdbx_strand_id
1 'polypeptide(L)'
;MTRYWLQAATFVAAYTFVGCTSIQPNNEILLNSFTDQIASSTFVTDFVRDGNELRFYGPNGKGGEAAWLVRIETVLVESNEFDPVAPYYGRIRSEWAADGTVVEYLGSMTALPQEFLDRGVGQECWAYWLAAEKRWDW
;
A
#
# COMPACT_ATOMS: atom_id res chain seq x y z
N MET A 1 -25.62 7.50 -72.34
CA MET A 1 -24.69 6.64 -71.57
C MET A 1 -24.26 7.41 -70.33
N THR A 2 -24.90 7.13 -69.19
CA THR A 2 -24.71 7.84 -67.92
C THR A 2 -23.73 7.04 -67.06
N ARG A 3 -22.58 7.62 -66.70
CA ARG A 3 -21.60 7.00 -65.80
C ARG A 3 -21.64 7.72 -64.45
N TYR A 4 -22.16 7.04 -63.44
CA TYR A 4 -22.13 7.48 -62.05
C TYR A 4 -20.80 7.06 -61.40
N TRP A 5 -20.10 8.01 -60.81
CA TRP A 5 -18.88 7.78 -60.03
C TRP A 5 -19.29 7.53 -58.57
N LEU A 6 -19.05 6.31 -58.06
CA LEU A 6 -19.19 5.99 -56.65
C LEU A 6 -17.96 6.50 -55.90
N GLN A 7 -18.15 7.50 -55.05
CA GLN A 7 -17.15 7.94 -54.08
C GLN A 7 -17.13 6.93 -52.92
N ALA A 8 -16.01 6.20 -52.77
CA ALA A 8 -15.76 5.34 -51.62
C ALA A 8 -15.27 6.22 -50.45
N ALA A 9 -16.15 6.51 -49.50
CA ALA A 9 -15.79 7.17 -48.25
C ALA A 9 -15.01 6.17 -47.36
N THR A 10 -13.73 6.45 -47.14
CA THR A 10 -12.85 5.65 -46.28
C THR A 10 -13.12 6.02 -44.81
N PHE A 11 -13.81 5.14 -44.07
CA PHE A 11 -13.92 5.25 -42.61
C PHE A 11 -12.59 4.82 -41.97
N VAL A 12 -11.81 5.79 -41.46
CA VAL A 12 -10.65 5.51 -40.62
C VAL A 12 -11.14 5.29 -39.18
N ALA A 13 -11.24 4.04 -38.75
CA ALA A 13 -11.52 3.69 -37.37
C ALA A 13 -10.23 3.89 -36.53
N ALA A 14 -10.19 4.95 -35.72
CA ALA A 14 -9.13 5.18 -34.75
C ALA A 14 -9.34 4.25 -33.53
N TYR A 15 -8.57 3.17 -33.45
CA TYR A 15 -8.48 2.34 -32.24
C TYR A 15 -7.61 3.04 -31.21
N THR A 16 -8.21 3.60 -30.15
CA THR A 16 -7.46 4.00 -28.95
C THR A 16 -7.10 2.74 -28.17
N PHE A 17 -5.84 2.32 -28.22
CA PHE A 17 -5.31 1.30 -27.33
C PHE A 17 -5.28 1.85 -25.90
N VAL A 18 -6.30 1.53 -25.11
CA VAL A 18 -6.22 1.64 -23.65
C VAL A 18 -5.35 0.48 -23.20
N GLY A 19 -4.04 0.69 -23.14
CA GLY A 19 -3.11 -0.30 -22.61
C GLY A 19 -3.37 -0.47 -21.11
N CYS A 20 -3.94 -1.60 -20.70
CA CYS A 20 -3.97 -1.98 -19.28
C CYS A 20 -2.52 -2.13 -18.79
N THR A 21 -1.99 -1.11 -18.11
CA THR A 21 -0.70 -1.21 -17.42
C THR A 21 -0.81 -2.29 -16.36
N SER A 22 -0.02 -3.36 -16.48
CA SER A 22 0.10 -4.38 -15.45
C SER A 22 0.63 -3.75 -14.16
N ILE A 23 -0.08 -3.94 -13.04
CA ILE A 23 0.40 -3.53 -11.70
C ILE A 23 1.73 -4.24 -11.46
N GLN A 24 2.80 -3.46 -11.27
CA GLN A 24 4.13 -3.96 -10.92
C GLN A 24 4.44 -3.61 -9.46
N PRO A 25 5.12 -4.49 -8.72
CA PRO A 25 5.55 -4.15 -7.36
C PRO A 25 6.53 -2.99 -7.42
N ASN A 26 6.22 -1.92 -6.69
CA ASN A 26 7.08 -0.76 -6.53
C ASN A 26 6.80 -0.12 -5.15
N ASN A 27 7.63 0.85 -4.78
CA ASN A 27 7.54 1.48 -3.46
C ASN A 27 6.17 2.15 -3.22
N GLU A 28 5.57 2.74 -4.24
CA GLU A 28 4.26 3.40 -4.11
C GLU A 28 3.15 2.39 -3.81
N ILE A 29 3.11 1.27 -4.54
CA ILE A 29 2.10 0.22 -4.34
C ILE A 29 2.31 -0.50 -2.99
N LEU A 30 3.56 -0.68 -2.56
CA LEU A 30 3.88 -1.20 -1.23
C LEU A 30 3.35 -0.27 -0.13
N LEU A 31 3.63 1.03 -0.25
CA LEU A 31 3.14 2.03 0.71
C LEU A 31 1.61 2.11 0.73
N ASN A 32 0.96 2.03 -0.44
CA ASN A 32 -0.50 1.99 -0.52
C ASN A 32 -1.05 0.76 0.21
N SER A 33 -0.47 -0.43 -0.02
CA SER A 33 -0.92 -1.65 0.65
C SER A 33 -0.74 -1.59 2.17
N PHE A 34 0.33 -0.99 2.68
CA PHE A 34 0.54 -0.79 4.12
C PHE A 34 -0.48 0.17 4.72
N THR A 35 -0.74 1.27 4.00
CA THR A 35 -1.78 2.25 4.36
C THR A 35 -3.15 1.57 4.46
N ASP A 36 -3.49 0.74 3.47
CA ASP A 36 -4.74 -0.02 3.43
C ASP A 36 -4.82 -1.07 4.54
N GLN A 37 -3.69 -1.70 4.89
CA GLN A 37 -3.62 -2.66 6.00
C GLN A 37 -3.99 -1.99 7.33
N ILE A 38 -3.52 -0.77 7.58
CA ILE A 38 -3.90 0.02 8.75
C ILE A 38 -5.37 0.43 8.64
N ALA A 39 -5.76 1.09 7.56
CA ALA A 39 -7.08 1.69 7.38
C ALA A 39 -8.23 0.66 7.36
N SER A 40 -7.95 -0.58 6.97
CA SER A 40 -8.93 -1.69 6.97
C SER A 40 -9.22 -2.26 8.38
N SER A 41 -8.49 -1.82 9.39
CA SER A 41 -8.68 -2.27 10.77
C SER A 41 -9.97 -1.69 11.35
N THR A 42 -10.85 -2.53 11.89
CA THR A 42 -12.18 -2.09 12.40
C THR A 42 -12.11 -1.12 13.58
N PHE A 43 -10.96 -1.03 14.23
CA PHE A 43 -10.69 -0.13 15.36
C PHE A 43 -10.00 1.17 14.93
N VAL A 44 -9.72 1.36 13.64
CA VAL A 44 -9.14 2.59 13.09
C VAL A 44 -10.26 3.49 12.59
N THR A 45 -10.26 4.75 13.01
CA THR A 45 -11.25 5.76 12.62
C THR A 45 -10.57 7.06 12.20
N ASP A 46 -11.31 7.88 11.43
CA ASP A 46 -10.85 9.17 10.89
C ASP A 46 -9.47 9.12 10.23
N PHE A 47 -9.24 8.06 9.44
CA PHE A 47 -7.97 7.84 8.78
C PHE A 47 -7.71 8.88 7.69
N VAL A 48 -6.57 9.56 7.81
CA VAL A 48 -6.07 10.54 6.85
C VAL A 48 -4.63 10.20 6.50
N ARG A 49 -4.32 10.20 5.21
CA ARG A 49 -2.94 10.13 4.70
C ARG A 49 -2.56 11.42 4.02
N ASP A 50 -1.38 11.93 4.36
CA ASP A 50 -0.75 13.11 3.78
C ASP A 50 0.71 12.78 3.43
N GLY A 51 0.96 12.38 2.18
CA GLY A 51 2.25 11.89 1.73
C GLY A 51 2.72 10.67 2.52
N ASN A 52 3.76 10.87 3.35
CA ASN A 52 4.39 9.88 4.22
C ASN A 52 3.88 9.92 5.66
N GLU A 53 2.91 10.77 5.98
CA GLU A 53 2.28 10.80 7.30
C GLU A 53 0.89 10.18 7.25
N LEU A 54 0.61 9.29 8.20
CA LEU A 54 -0.71 8.71 8.43
C LEU A 54 -1.21 9.21 9.79
N ARG A 55 -2.47 9.64 9.84
CA ARG A 55 -3.13 10.14 11.06
C ARG A 55 -4.47 9.44 11.21
N PHE A 56 -4.78 8.98 12.41
CA PHE A 56 -6.04 8.29 12.71
C PHE A 56 -6.25 8.19 14.22
N TYR A 57 -7.43 7.73 14.63
CA TYR A 57 -7.68 7.30 16.00
C TYR A 57 -7.75 5.77 16.08
N GLY A 58 -7.29 5.21 17.19
CA GLY A 58 -7.27 3.78 17.42
C GLY A 58 -6.84 3.40 18.84
N PRO A 59 -6.81 2.10 19.18
CA PRO A 59 -6.57 1.64 20.54
C PRO A 59 -5.21 2.12 21.05
N ASN A 60 -5.13 2.42 22.34
CA ASN A 60 -3.89 2.84 23.02
C ASN A 60 -3.23 1.70 23.82
N GLY A 61 -3.75 0.47 23.72
CA GLY A 61 -3.26 -0.71 24.43
C GLY A 61 -3.60 -0.75 25.93
N LYS A 62 -4.34 0.25 26.45
CA LYS A 62 -4.75 0.37 27.86
C LYS A 62 -6.27 0.41 28.03
N GLY A 63 -7.02 -0.04 27.03
CA GLY A 63 -8.48 -0.03 27.03
C GLY A 63 -9.11 1.32 26.66
N GLY A 64 -8.33 2.26 26.13
CA GLY A 64 -8.82 3.51 25.56
C GLY A 64 -8.33 3.72 24.13
N GLU A 65 -8.52 4.94 23.64
CA GLU A 65 -8.11 5.38 22.30
C GLU A 65 -6.94 6.39 22.41
N ALA A 66 -6.20 6.56 21.32
CA ALA A 66 -5.19 7.60 21.15
C ALA A 66 -5.26 8.18 19.73
N ALA A 67 -4.83 9.43 19.59
CA ALA A 67 -4.54 10.03 18.29
C ALA A 67 -3.18 9.54 17.81
N TRP A 68 -3.17 8.76 16.73
CA TRP A 68 -1.98 8.17 16.15
C TRP A 68 -1.41 9.04 15.04
N LEU A 69 -0.09 9.16 15.04
CA LEU A 69 0.70 9.71 13.94
C LEU A 69 1.77 8.70 13.57
N VAL A 70 1.74 8.26 12.31
CA VAL A 70 2.73 7.34 11.75
C VAL A 70 3.50 8.08 10.67
N ARG A 71 4.82 8.16 10.79
CA ARG A 71 5.69 8.73 9.76
C ARG A 71 6.46 7.62 9.07
N ILE A 72 6.27 7.48 7.78
CA ILE A 72 6.99 6.52 6.95
C ILE A 72 8.40 7.05 6.71
N GLU A 73 9.39 6.30 7.17
CA GLU A 73 10.80 6.66 7.03
C GLU A 73 11.41 6.04 5.78
N THR A 74 11.14 4.76 5.54
CA THR A 74 11.66 4.03 4.37
C THR A 74 10.58 3.13 3.78
N VAL A 75 10.63 3.00 2.45
CA VAL A 75 9.83 2.05 1.67
C VAL A 75 10.75 1.46 0.61
N LEU A 76 10.97 0.16 0.68
CA LEU A 76 11.91 -0.54 -0.18
C LEU A 76 11.26 -1.78 -0.77
N VAL A 77 11.40 -1.95 -2.08
CA VAL A 77 11.06 -3.18 -2.80
C VAL A 77 12.35 -3.77 -3.35
N GLU A 78 12.57 -5.05 -3.07
CA GLU A 78 13.75 -5.79 -3.52
C GLU A 78 13.32 -7.08 -4.21
N SER A 79 14.11 -7.53 -5.18
CA SER A 79 13.88 -8.81 -5.85
C SER A 79 14.17 -9.98 -4.93
N ASN A 80 13.33 -11.01 -5.01
CA ASN A 80 13.50 -12.30 -4.37
C ASN A 80 13.73 -13.36 -5.44
N GLU A 81 15.00 -13.59 -5.80
CA GLU A 81 15.35 -14.53 -6.88
C GLU A 81 15.11 -16.00 -6.51
N PHE A 82 14.89 -16.28 -5.23
CA PHE A 82 14.76 -17.65 -4.71
C PHE A 82 13.32 -18.16 -4.67
N ASP A 83 12.33 -17.28 -4.83
CA ASP A 83 10.91 -17.65 -4.81
C ASP A 83 10.16 -17.09 -6.04
N PRO A 84 9.83 -17.92 -7.03
CA PRO A 84 9.10 -17.47 -8.22
C PRO A 84 7.62 -17.14 -7.93
N VAL A 85 7.05 -17.61 -6.81
CA VAL A 85 5.68 -17.28 -6.39
C VAL A 85 5.65 -15.90 -5.73
N ALA A 86 6.69 -15.60 -4.95
CA ALA A 86 6.91 -14.32 -4.29
C ALA A 86 8.21 -13.63 -4.77
N PRO A 87 8.29 -13.18 -6.04
CA PRO A 87 9.54 -12.74 -6.67
C PRO A 87 10.05 -11.38 -6.18
N TYR A 88 9.33 -10.73 -5.26
CA TYR A 88 9.76 -9.51 -4.59
C TYR A 88 9.34 -9.55 -3.13
N TYR A 89 10.13 -8.91 -2.27
CA TYR A 89 9.73 -8.58 -0.92
C TYR A 89 9.81 -7.06 -0.71
N GLY A 90 8.93 -6.57 0.16
CA GLY A 90 8.82 -5.19 0.56
C GLY A 90 9.29 -5.02 2.00
N ARG A 91 9.88 -3.86 2.31
CA ARG A 91 10.19 -3.43 3.67
C ARG A 91 9.67 -2.02 3.89
N ILE A 92 9.01 -1.79 5.01
CA ILE A 92 8.64 -0.45 5.47
C ILE A 92 9.19 -0.25 6.87
N ARG A 93 9.81 0.92 7.09
CA ARG A 93 10.13 1.42 8.42
C ARG A 93 9.34 2.69 8.71
N SER A 94 8.84 2.82 9.92
CA SER A 94 8.01 3.95 10.34
C SER A 94 8.20 4.31 11.82
N GLU A 95 8.16 5.60 12.12
CA GLU A 95 8.04 6.13 13.48
C GLU A 95 6.55 6.22 13.83
N TRP A 96 6.19 5.82 15.05
CA TRP A 96 4.82 5.90 15.56
C TRP A 96 4.78 6.81 16.78
N ALA A 97 3.75 7.64 16.88
CA ALA A 97 3.46 8.44 18.06
C ALA A 97 1.97 8.34 18.44
N ALA A 98 1.70 8.21 19.73
CA ALA A 98 0.37 8.22 20.32
C ALA A 98 0.20 9.50 21.15
N ASP A 99 -0.83 10.29 20.85
CA ASP A 99 -1.10 11.58 21.51
C ASP A 99 0.14 12.50 21.55
N GLY A 100 0.91 12.49 20.46
CA GLY A 100 2.14 13.27 20.31
C GLY A 100 3.38 12.70 21.02
N THR A 101 3.27 11.55 21.70
CA THR A 101 4.40 10.87 22.35
C THR A 101 4.89 9.72 21.47
N VAL A 102 6.18 9.73 21.11
CA VAL A 102 6.80 8.67 20.30
C VAL A 102 6.73 7.34 21.05
N VAL A 103 6.30 6.30 20.33
CA VAL A 103 6.30 4.91 20.81
C VAL A 103 7.68 4.32 20.57
N GLU A 104 8.37 4.01 21.66
CA GLU A 104 9.71 3.43 21.59
C GLU A 104 9.71 2.10 20.84
N TYR A 105 10.72 1.95 19.99
CA TYR A 105 11.03 0.73 19.25
C TYR A 105 12.50 0.38 19.48
N LEU A 106 12.73 -0.78 20.09
CA LEU A 106 14.07 -1.29 20.41
C LEU A 106 14.45 -2.48 19.51
N GLY A 107 14.03 -2.44 18.24
CA GLY A 107 14.34 -3.45 17.22
C GLY A 107 13.52 -4.74 17.33
N SER A 108 13.51 -5.38 18.49
CA SER A 108 12.69 -6.58 18.75
C SER A 108 11.52 -6.32 19.70
N MET A 109 11.49 -5.14 20.32
CA MET A 109 10.47 -4.75 21.29
C MET A 109 9.78 -3.48 20.83
N THR A 110 8.46 -3.49 20.92
CA THR A 110 7.60 -2.36 20.61
C THR A 110 6.59 -2.18 21.73
N ALA A 111 6.26 -0.92 22.02
CA ALA A 111 5.14 -0.57 22.89
C ALA A 111 3.84 -0.33 22.09
N LEU A 112 3.79 -0.76 20.83
CA LEU A 112 2.54 -0.75 20.07
C LEU A 112 1.50 -1.68 20.70
N PRO A 113 0.22 -1.28 20.69
CA PRO A 113 -0.88 -2.14 21.10
C PRO A 113 -0.94 -3.45 20.30
N GLN A 114 -1.32 -4.54 20.97
CA GLN A 114 -1.40 -5.87 20.38
C GLN A 114 -2.35 -5.91 19.16
N GLU A 115 -3.38 -5.07 19.16
CA GLU A 115 -4.35 -4.94 18.08
C GLU A 115 -3.71 -4.61 16.73
N PHE A 116 -2.62 -3.80 16.71
CA PHE A 116 -1.88 -3.53 15.49
C PHE A 116 -0.98 -4.72 15.10
N LEU A 117 -0.31 -5.32 16.09
CA LEU A 117 0.62 -6.43 15.88
C LEU A 117 -0.08 -7.67 15.33
N ASP A 118 -1.29 -7.97 15.81
CA ASP A 118 -2.12 -9.08 15.34
C ASP A 118 -2.56 -8.92 13.88
N ARG A 119 -2.41 -7.72 13.31
CA ARG A 119 -2.66 -7.43 11.89
C ARG A 119 -1.39 -7.34 11.04
N GLY A 120 -0.25 -7.73 11.60
CA GLY A 120 1.05 -7.64 10.92
C GLY A 120 1.56 -6.21 10.75
N VAL A 121 1.03 -5.25 11.53
CA VAL A 121 1.43 -3.84 11.46
C VAL A 121 2.31 -3.46 12.65
N GLY A 122 3.44 -2.81 12.36
CA GLY A 122 4.41 -2.34 13.34
C GLY A 122 5.34 -1.26 12.79
N GLN A 123 6.35 -0.88 13.58
CA GLN A 123 7.37 0.09 13.14
C GLN A 123 8.23 -0.45 11.99
N GLU A 124 8.56 -1.74 11.99
CA GLU A 124 9.23 -2.42 10.89
C GLU A 124 8.35 -3.57 10.38
N CYS A 125 7.95 -3.48 9.11
CA CYS A 125 7.09 -4.45 8.46
C CYS A 125 7.71 -4.98 7.17
N TRP A 126 7.35 -6.22 6.87
CA TRP A 126 7.79 -6.95 5.68
C TRP A 126 6.57 -7.50 4.99
N ALA A 127 6.62 -7.56 3.66
CA ALA A 127 5.56 -8.17 2.86
C ALA A 127 6.13 -8.89 1.65
N TYR A 128 5.44 -9.90 1.17
CA TYR A 128 5.78 -10.59 -0.08
C TYR A 128 4.84 -10.19 -1.20
N TRP A 129 5.37 -10.00 -2.41
CA TRP A 129 4.55 -9.74 -3.58
C TRP A 129 4.04 -11.04 -4.18
N LEU A 130 2.74 -11.31 -4.06
CA LEU A 130 2.12 -12.49 -4.67
C LEU A 130 1.85 -12.22 -6.14
N ALA A 131 2.72 -12.73 -7.03
CA ALA A 131 2.69 -12.39 -8.45
C ALA A 131 1.38 -12.79 -9.15
N ALA A 132 0.77 -13.90 -8.74
CA ALA A 132 -0.50 -14.38 -9.28
C ALA A 132 -1.68 -13.47 -8.90
N GLU A 133 -1.65 -12.91 -7.70
CA GLU A 133 -2.74 -12.10 -7.13
C GLU A 133 -2.53 -10.60 -7.34
N LYS A 134 -1.31 -10.19 -7.71
CA LYS A 134 -0.91 -8.80 -7.90
C LYS A 134 -1.17 -7.94 -6.65
N ARG A 135 -0.86 -8.49 -5.48
CA ARG A 135 -0.97 -7.81 -4.19
C ARG A 135 0.19 -8.16 -3.27
N TRP A 136 0.39 -7.31 -2.26
CA TRP A 136 1.27 -7.60 -1.13
C TRP A 136 0.55 -8.47 -0.09
N ASP A 137 1.31 -9.34 0.55
CA ASP A 137 0.89 -10.20 1.66
C ASP A 137 1.76 -9.89 2.88
N TRP A 138 1.13 -9.47 3.97
CA TRP A 138 1.74 -8.95 5.21
C TRP A 138 1.86 -10.02 6.28
#